data_AF-A0A364KL10-F1
#
_entry.id   AF-A0A364KL10-F1
#
_cell.length_a   1.000
_cell.length_b   1.000
_cell.length_c   1.000
_cell.angle_alpha   90.00
_cell.angle_beta   90.00
_cell.angle_gamma   90.00
#
_symmetry.space_group_name_H-M   'P 1'
#
loop_
_entity.id
_entity.type
_entity.pdbx_description
1 polymer ?
#
loop_
_entity_poly.entity_id
_entity_poly.type
_entity_poly.pdbx_seq_one_letter_code
_entity_poly.pdbx_strand_id
1 'polypeptide(L)'
;MAILSAYSSLATSRHSRPKPLWETTSQDDAMSSGVSKFLCRERAGLQPPVFEHQFSRKRKEINDDEDNFPTKKAKFSIYEVMEQDIPVDKVLDMISTSDLKAIVKTLLTHSVAGPIVKEELLASSEESIVYSIEQAERLKQCIMKESADAIKKVTEEAYAYGGMEDGSAWSNALSVFLPRIRELADQGRLVYGPDLAWEALLRVAKKCILPKQGGEIRLRTGEEDCDDFHKEVDELMLHICHLQEDDGNTAWLQEFARKNEIWDLQSSAEPPLEFQGPDCRYRYQKTLRFLEYFDTEKMIVDN
;
A
#
# COMPACT_ATOMS: atom_id res chain seq x y z
N MET A 1 63.09 -16.07 -50.98
CA MET A 1 63.93 -15.38 -49.98
C MET A 1 63.37 -15.78 -48.61
N ALA A 2 63.96 -16.72 -47.87
CA ALA A 2 65.14 -16.55 -46.99
C ALA A 2 64.92 -15.39 -46.01
N ILE A 3 65.02 -15.49 -44.67
CA ILE A 3 65.69 -16.43 -43.76
C ILE A 3 65.30 -15.99 -42.31
N LEU A 4 65.15 -16.96 -41.37
CA LEU A 4 65.49 -17.01 -39.91
C LEU A 4 65.22 -15.77 -39.00
N SER A 5 65.03 -15.81 -37.67
CA SER A 5 65.53 -16.66 -36.57
C SER A 5 64.78 -16.22 -35.29
N ALA A 6 64.09 -17.10 -34.58
CA ALA A 6 64.46 -17.66 -33.26
C ALA A 6 65.06 -16.69 -32.23
N TYR A 7 64.45 -16.62 -31.04
CA TYR A 7 65.14 -16.85 -29.76
C TYR A 7 64.17 -17.41 -28.69
N SER A 8 64.58 -18.56 -28.15
CA SER A 8 64.03 -19.23 -26.97
C SER A 8 64.97 -19.03 -25.79
N SER A 9 64.44 -19.03 -24.56
CA SER A 9 65.04 -19.62 -23.32
C SER A 9 64.21 -19.19 -22.10
N LEU A 10 63.55 -20.12 -21.39
CA LEU A 10 64.03 -20.81 -20.15
C LEU A 10 64.13 -19.85 -18.96
N ALA A 11 63.67 -20.09 -17.74
CA ALA A 11 63.02 -21.15 -16.99
C ALA A 11 62.40 -20.42 -15.75
N THR A 12 61.58 -20.93 -14.83
CA THR A 12 61.67 -22.12 -13.98
C THR A 12 60.40 -22.17 -13.12
N SER A 13 59.92 -23.41 -12.84
CA SER A 13 59.64 -23.96 -11.49
C SER A 13 58.68 -23.17 -10.56
N ARG A 14 57.58 -23.69 -10.01
CA ARG A 14 57.37 -25.01 -9.39
C ARG A 14 55.87 -25.24 -9.16
N HIS A 15 55.44 -26.47 -9.39
CA HIS A 15 54.17 -27.05 -8.95
C HIS A 15 54.06 -27.09 -7.42
N SER A 16 52.83 -27.00 -6.91
CA SER A 16 52.31 -27.94 -5.91
C SER A 16 50.80 -28.10 -6.07
N ARG A 17 50.42 -29.37 -6.22
CA ARG A 17 49.10 -29.94 -6.49
C ARG A 17 48.37 -30.27 -5.16
N PRO A 18 47.12 -30.79 -5.20
CA PRO A 18 46.11 -30.61 -4.14
C PRO A 18 45.85 -31.84 -3.26
N LYS A 19 44.92 -31.66 -2.28
CA LYS A 19 44.00 -32.64 -1.64
C LYS A 19 44.62 -33.67 -0.65
N PRO A 20 43.83 -34.46 0.13
CA PRO A 20 42.52 -34.23 0.80
C PRO A 20 42.38 -34.92 2.19
N LEU A 21 41.18 -34.75 2.80
CA LEU A 21 40.32 -35.67 3.61
C LEU A 21 40.89 -36.54 4.76
N TRP A 22 40.01 -36.76 5.75
CA TRP A 22 39.89 -37.78 6.83
C TRP A 22 40.75 -37.65 8.11
N GLU A 23 40.09 -38.06 9.22
CA GLU A 23 40.59 -38.37 10.57
C GLU A 23 40.85 -37.20 11.55
N THR A 24 40.41 -37.18 12.83
CA THR A 24 39.75 -38.17 13.73
C THR A 24 39.30 -37.49 15.05
N THR A 25 38.19 -37.96 15.65
CA THR A 25 37.88 -38.16 17.12
C THR A 25 38.12 -37.03 18.16
N SER A 26 37.44 -36.92 19.32
CA SER A 26 36.28 -37.51 20.02
C SER A 26 36.17 -36.82 21.40
N GLN A 27 34.95 -36.69 21.97
CA GLN A 27 34.59 -36.78 23.41
C GLN A 27 35.15 -35.76 24.44
N ASP A 28 34.48 -35.33 25.52
CA ASP A 28 33.25 -35.72 26.25
C ASP A 28 32.71 -34.52 27.10
N ASP A 29 31.39 -34.49 27.31
CA ASP A 29 30.55 -34.15 28.48
C ASP A 29 30.88 -33.02 29.49
N ALA A 30 29.89 -32.13 29.75
CA ALA A 30 29.14 -32.13 31.01
C ALA A 30 28.04 -31.03 31.11
N MET A 31 26.88 -31.49 31.56
CA MET A 31 25.63 -30.86 32.02
C MET A 31 25.65 -29.42 32.59
N SER A 32 24.60 -28.66 32.27
CA SER A 32 23.72 -28.08 33.33
C SER A 32 22.38 -27.61 32.77
N SER A 33 21.32 -28.16 33.36
CA SER A 33 19.90 -27.91 33.14
C SER A 33 19.41 -26.63 33.83
N GLY A 34 18.56 -25.85 33.15
CA GLY A 34 17.82 -24.73 33.72
C GLY A 34 16.48 -24.52 33.03
N VAL A 35 15.57 -25.48 33.20
CA VAL A 35 14.19 -25.45 32.69
C VAL A 35 13.39 -24.39 33.44
N SER A 36 12.97 -23.32 32.75
CA SER A 36 12.03 -22.34 33.30
C SER A 36 10.61 -22.71 32.87
N LYS A 37 9.82 -23.20 33.83
CA LYS A 37 8.39 -23.51 33.70
C LYS A 37 7.59 -22.22 33.82
N PHE A 38 6.95 -21.77 32.74
CA PHE A 38 5.82 -20.86 32.83
C PHE A 38 4.52 -21.63 32.56
N LEU A 39 3.79 -21.87 33.64
CA LEU A 39 2.43 -22.37 33.65
C LEU A 39 1.48 -21.29 33.13
N CYS A 40 0.88 -21.53 31.97
CA CYS A 40 -0.37 -20.90 31.58
C CYS A 40 -1.50 -21.48 32.44
N ARG A 41 -2.25 -20.60 33.12
CA ARG A 41 -3.52 -20.97 33.75
C ARG A 41 -4.62 -20.01 33.31
N GLU A 42 -5.60 -20.61 32.63
CA GLU A 42 -7.02 -20.30 32.48
C GLU A 42 -7.47 -18.83 32.37
N ARG A 43 -8.08 -18.51 31.22
CA ARG A 43 -9.12 -17.47 31.13
C ARG A 43 -10.40 -18.09 30.56
N ALA A 44 -11.29 -18.50 31.44
CA ALA A 44 -12.70 -18.72 31.14
C ALA A 44 -13.41 -17.35 31.12
N GLY A 45 -14.31 -17.15 30.15
CA GLY A 45 -15.15 -15.93 30.08
C GLY A 45 -15.73 -15.64 28.70
N LEU A 46 -16.70 -16.46 28.28
CA LEU A 46 -17.77 -16.17 27.31
C LEU A 46 -18.49 -14.86 27.75
N GLN A 47 -18.96 -13.91 26.94
CA GLN A 47 -19.62 -13.88 25.62
C GLN A 47 -19.46 -12.48 24.97
N PRO A 48 -19.65 -12.31 23.64
CA PRO A 48 -20.14 -11.06 23.07
C PRO A 48 -21.67 -11.08 22.86
N PRO A 49 -22.36 -9.92 22.91
CA PRO A 49 -23.80 -9.85 22.79
C PRO A 49 -24.26 -10.06 21.34
N VAL A 50 -25.35 -10.82 21.24
CA VAL A 50 -26.18 -11.03 20.06
C VAL A 50 -26.86 -9.71 19.69
N PHE A 51 -26.60 -9.19 18.49
CA PHE A 51 -27.49 -8.20 17.85
C PHE A 51 -28.29 -8.90 16.75
N GLU A 52 -29.51 -9.31 17.11
CA GLU A 52 -30.56 -9.65 16.16
C GLU A 52 -31.05 -8.36 15.49
N HIS A 53 -30.79 -8.20 14.20
CA HIS A 53 -31.63 -7.35 13.34
C HIS A 53 -32.35 -8.23 12.32
N GLN A 54 -33.54 -8.66 12.71
CA GLN A 54 -34.55 -9.17 11.80
C GLN A 54 -35.04 -8.02 10.90
N PHE A 55 -34.70 -8.06 9.62
CA PHE A 55 -35.51 -7.40 8.58
C PHE A 55 -36.05 -8.46 7.63
N SER A 56 -37.20 -9.02 8.01
CA SER A 56 -38.05 -9.80 7.12
C SER A 56 -38.70 -8.89 6.08
N ARG A 57 -38.14 -8.83 4.86
CA ARG A 57 -38.86 -8.31 3.69
C ARG A 57 -39.83 -9.39 3.17
N LYS A 58 -41.08 -9.37 3.66
CA LYS A 58 -42.20 -9.99 2.95
C LYS A 58 -42.59 -9.11 1.77
N ARG A 59 -42.31 -9.58 0.55
CA ARG A 59 -43.07 -9.20 -0.65
C ARG A 59 -44.53 -9.59 -0.41
N LYS A 60 -45.45 -8.63 -0.54
CA LYS A 60 -46.85 -8.92 -0.80
C LYS A 60 -47.33 -8.03 -1.94
N GLU A 61 -48.14 -8.68 -2.75
CA GLU A 61 -48.62 -8.31 -4.06
C GLU A 61 -49.55 -7.10 -4.06
N ILE A 62 -49.62 -6.56 -5.26
CA ILE A 62 -50.55 -5.58 -5.81
C ILE A 62 -52.00 -6.01 -5.50
N ASN A 63 -52.82 -5.06 -5.07
CA ASN A 63 -54.23 -5.00 -5.43
C ASN A 63 -54.59 -3.52 -5.65
N ASP A 64 -55.09 -3.26 -6.85
CA ASP A 64 -55.83 -2.07 -7.22
C ASP A 64 -57.10 -1.99 -6.36
N ASP A 65 -57.38 -0.80 -5.82
CA ASP A 65 -58.74 -0.32 -5.63
C ASP A 65 -58.70 1.21 -5.48
N GLU A 66 -59.45 1.87 -6.36
CA GLU A 66 -59.79 3.28 -6.31
C GLU A 66 -60.56 3.59 -5.02
N ASP A 67 -60.19 4.66 -4.30
CA ASP A 67 -61.16 5.65 -3.79
C ASP A 67 -60.48 6.80 -3.01
N ASN A 68 -60.48 7.96 -3.67
CA ASN A 68 -61.00 9.22 -3.14
C ASN A 68 -60.66 9.63 -1.69
N PHE A 69 -59.54 10.34 -1.48
CA PHE A 69 -59.36 11.23 -0.33
C PHE A 69 -58.69 12.56 -0.71
N PRO A 70 -59.17 13.70 -0.16
CA PRO A 70 -58.78 15.03 -0.59
C PRO A 70 -57.35 15.38 -0.17
N THR A 71 -56.58 15.86 -1.13
CA THR A 71 -55.27 16.49 -0.97
C THR A 71 -55.36 17.71 -0.05
N LYS A 72 -55.11 17.51 1.25
CA LYS A 72 -54.55 18.56 2.10
C LYS A 72 -53.03 18.51 1.94
N LYS A 73 -52.53 19.25 0.95
CA LYS A 73 -51.12 19.64 0.89
C LYS A 73 -50.83 20.49 2.13
N ALA A 74 -50.33 19.86 3.19
CA ALA A 74 -49.60 20.57 4.21
C ALA A 74 -48.35 21.14 3.54
N LYS A 75 -48.41 22.41 3.12
CA LYS A 75 -47.22 23.20 2.84
C LYS A 75 -46.48 23.31 4.17
N PHE A 76 -45.47 22.48 4.38
CA PHE A 76 -44.41 22.82 5.32
C PHE A 76 -43.73 24.07 4.76
N SER A 77 -44.11 25.21 5.32
CA SER A 77 -43.38 26.46 5.20
C SER A 77 -42.03 26.24 5.89
N ILE A 78 -40.98 26.01 5.11
CA ILE A 78 -39.59 25.95 5.60
C ILE A 78 -39.04 27.38 5.87
N TYR A 79 -39.89 28.41 5.72
CA TYR A 79 -39.49 29.82 5.88
C TYR A 79 -39.85 30.44 7.23
N GLU A 80 -40.19 29.63 8.24
CA GLU A 80 -40.28 30.09 9.63
C GLU A 80 -39.48 29.15 10.54
N VAL A 81 -38.19 28.96 10.24
CA VAL A 81 -37.24 28.54 11.26
C VAL A 81 -36.62 29.81 11.82
N MET A 82 -37.02 30.07 13.04
CA MET A 82 -36.54 31.08 13.96
C MET A 82 -35.04 31.34 13.81
N GLU A 83 -34.65 32.61 13.95
CA GLU A 83 -33.31 33.02 14.40
C GLU A 83 -33.00 32.34 15.74
N GLN A 84 -32.65 31.06 15.70
CA GLN A 84 -31.93 30.43 16.79
C GLN A 84 -30.47 30.72 16.51
N ASP A 85 -29.80 31.35 17.47
CA ASP A 85 -28.35 31.46 17.52
C ASP A 85 -27.78 30.04 17.67
N ILE A 86 -27.68 29.31 16.55
CA ILE A 86 -27.01 28.03 16.50
C ILE A 86 -25.52 28.32 16.65
N PRO A 87 -24.84 27.79 17.69
CA PRO A 87 -23.40 27.98 17.84
C PRO A 87 -22.65 27.50 16.59
N VAL A 88 -21.62 28.25 16.18
CA VAL A 88 -20.83 27.94 14.97
C VAL A 88 -20.30 26.50 15.01
N ASP A 89 -19.81 26.03 16.15
CA ASP A 89 -19.31 24.67 16.32
C ASP A 89 -20.36 23.61 15.98
N LYS A 90 -21.61 23.84 16.40
CA LYS A 90 -22.72 22.93 16.13
C LYS A 90 -23.14 22.93 14.66
N VAL A 91 -22.99 24.06 13.97
CA VAL A 91 -23.19 24.14 12.52
C VAL A 91 -22.08 23.36 11.80
N LEU A 92 -20.82 23.50 12.23
CA LEU A 92 -19.70 22.78 11.64
C LEU A 92 -19.80 21.26 11.87
N ASP A 93 -20.23 20.81 13.05
CA ASP A 93 -20.46 19.39 13.36
C ASP A 93 -21.54 18.74 12.48
N MET A 94 -22.47 19.55 11.95
CA MET A 94 -23.57 19.09 11.09
C MET A 94 -23.20 19.07 9.59
N ILE A 95 -22.06 19.63 9.21
CA ILE A 95 -21.64 19.81 7.82
C ILE A 95 -20.57 18.78 7.45
N SER A 96 -20.71 18.13 6.30
CA SER A 96 -19.68 17.22 5.80
C SER A 96 -18.44 17.98 5.33
N THR A 97 -17.27 17.35 5.37
CA THR A 97 -16.03 17.96 4.86
C THR A 97 -16.10 18.33 3.37
N SER A 98 -16.84 17.57 2.56
CA SER A 98 -17.11 17.90 1.16
C SER A 98 -17.96 19.17 1.02
N ASP A 99 -18.99 19.33 1.84
CA ASP A 99 -19.86 20.50 1.82
C ASP A 99 -19.10 21.73 2.32
N LEU A 100 -18.27 21.58 3.35
CA LEU A 100 -17.40 22.64 3.85
C LEU A 100 -16.44 23.13 2.75
N LYS A 101 -15.79 22.22 2.01
CA LYS A 101 -14.94 22.57 0.86
C LYS A 101 -15.73 23.33 -0.22
N ALA A 102 -16.96 22.93 -0.50
CA ALA A 102 -17.82 23.62 -1.48
C ALA A 102 -18.19 25.03 -1.02
N ILE A 103 -18.58 25.20 0.25
CA ILE A 103 -18.90 26.50 0.86
C ILE A 103 -17.69 27.43 0.81
N VAL A 104 -16.51 26.94 1.20
CA VAL A 104 -15.26 27.72 1.15
C VAL A 104 -14.93 28.14 -0.27
N LYS A 105 -15.08 27.24 -1.27
CA LYS A 105 -14.91 27.60 -2.69
C LYS A 105 -15.85 28.75 -3.10
N THR A 106 -17.12 28.70 -2.71
CA THR A 106 -18.07 29.78 -2.99
C THR A 106 -17.65 31.08 -2.31
N LEU A 107 -17.27 31.04 -1.03
CA LEU A 107 -16.81 32.22 -0.28
C LEU A 107 -15.56 32.86 -0.90
N LEU A 108 -14.62 32.06 -1.38
CA LEU A 108 -13.40 32.54 -2.04
C LEU A 108 -13.68 33.31 -3.35
N THR A 109 -14.81 33.02 -4.01
CA THR A 109 -15.23 33.76 -5.22
C THR A 109 -16.00 35.05 -4.91
N HIS A 110 -16.37 35.28 -3.65
CA HIS A 110 -17.14 36.45 -3.25
C HIS A 110 -16.26 37.71 -3.20
N SER A 111 -16.71 38.82 -3.78
CA SER A 111 -15.90 40.04 -3.95
C SER A 111 -15.43 40.67 -2.63
N VAL A 112 -16.29 40.66 -1.60
CA VAL A 112 -16.00 41.25 -0.27
C VAL A 112 -15.41 40.23 0.71
N ALA A 113 -16.06 39.07 0.89
CA ALA A 113 -15.61 38.05 1.84
C ALA A 113 -14.40 37.23 1.33
N GLY A 114 -14.21 37.11 0.01
CA GLY A 114 -13.16 36.28 -0.58
C GLY A 114 -11.74 36.67 -0.13
N PRO A 115 -11.35 37.96 -0.19
CA PRO A 115 -10.05 38.40 0.32
C PRO A 115 -9.82 38.08 1.80
N ILE A 116 -10.83 38.29 2.66
CA ILE A 116 -10.75 38.04 4.11
C ILE A 116 -10.61 36.53 4.38
N VAL A 117 -11.46 35.72 3.75
CA VAL A 117 -11.40 34.26 3.88
C VAL A 117 -10.08 33.72 3.35
N LYS A 118 -9.56 34.28 2.26
CA LYS A 118 -8.25 33.92 1.73
C LYS A 118 -7.12 34.29 2.69
N GLU A 119 -7.14 35.48 3.26
CA GLU A 119 -6.13 35.93 4.23
C GLU A 119 -6.13 35.05 5.48
N GLU A 120 -7.30 34.74 6.05
CA GLU A 120 -7.39 33.88 7.23
C GLU A 120 -7.04 32.42 6.95
N LEU A 121 -7.41 31.89 5.78
CA LEU A 121 -6.97 30.57 5.36
C LEU A 121 -5.45 30.52 5.20
N LEU A 122 -4.84 31.57 4.65
CA LEU A 122 -3.38 31.64 4.51
C LEU A 122 -2.71 31.82 5.87
N ALA A 123 -3.25 32.66 6.76
CA ALA A 123 -2.73 32.89 8.10
C ALA A 123 -2.76 31.63 8.97
N SER A 124 -3.82 30.81 8.82
CA SER A 124 -3.95 29.51 9.50
C SER A 124 -3.27 28.35 8.74
N SER A 125 -2.88 28.56 7.47
CA SER A 125 -2.37 27.49 6.62
C SER A 125 -1.00 26.98 7.05
N GLU A 126 -0.10 27.82 7.56
CA GLU A 126 1.26 27.36 7.89
C GLU A 126 1.24 26.32 9.01
N GLU A 127 0.59 26.61 10.14
CA GLU A 127 0.48 25.67 11.27
C GLU A 127 -0.38 24.45 10.89
N SER A 128 -1.45 24.63 10.12
CA SER A 128 -2.32 23.54 9.67
C SER A 128 -1.63 22.62 8.66
N ILE A 129 -0.84 23.16 7.74
CA ILE A 129 -0.03 22.40 6.77
C ILE A 129 1.05 21.62 7.51
N VAL A 130 1.78 22.26 8.44
CA VAL A 130 2.80 21.57 9.25
C VAL A 130 2.17 20.41 10.03
N TYR A 131 1.06 20.64 10.71
CA TYR A 131 0.33 19.57 11.41
C TYR A 131 -0.10 18.46 10.44
N SER A 132 -0.63 18.80 9.28
CA SER A 132 -1.11 17.82 8.30
C SER A 132 0.03 17.01 7.68
N ILE A 133 1.20 17.62 7.42
CA ILE A 133 2.43 16.93 7.01
C ILE A 133 2.83 15.92 8.10
N GLU A 134 2.85 16.33 9.37
CA GLU A 134 3.17 15.41 10.47
C GLU A 134 2.19 14.24 10.56
N GLN A 135 0.89 14.48 10.36
CA GLN A 135 -0.11 13.40 10.34
C GLN A 135 0.09 12.46 9.16
N ALA A 136 0.39 12.99 7.97
CA ALA A 136 0.67 12.20 6.76
C ALA A 136 1.90 11.31 6.96
N GLU A 137 2.98 11.84 7.53
CA GLU A 137 4.17 11.05 7.87
C GLU A 137 3.88 9.98 8.90
N ARG A 138 3.13 10.30 9.96
CA ARG A 138 2.71 9.30 10.97
C ARG A 138 1.88 8.19 10.35
N LEU A 139 0.96 8.52 9.44
CA LEU A 139 0.16 7.53 8.70
C LEU A 139 1.06 6.63 7.85
N LYS A 140 2.01 7.19 7.10
CA LYS A 140 3.01 6.42 6.35
C LYS A 140 3.75 5.44 7.25
N GLN A 141 4.31 5.91 8.37
CA GLN A 141 5.06 5.07 9.30
C GLN A 141 4.19 3.98 9.93
N CYS A 142 2.95 4.30 10.26
CA CYS A 142 1.97 3.36 10.77
C CYS A 142 1.67 2.24 9.75
N ILE A 143 1.39 2.58 8.49
CA ILE A 143 1.20 1.60 7.40
C ILE A 143 2.43 0.70 7.24
N MET A 144 3.63 1.29 7.24
CA MET A 144 4.88 0.54 7.09
C MET A 144 5.13 -0.43 8.25
N LYS A 145 4.83 -0.01 9.48
CA LYS A 145 4.97 -0.85 10.67
C LYS A 145 3.94 -1.98 10.68
N GLU A 146 2.67 -1.64 10.51
CA GLU A 146 1.57 -2.61 10.59
C GLU A 146 1.63 -3.65 9.47
N SER A 147 2.05 -3.26 8.26
CA SER A 147 2.30 -4.22 7.17
C SER A 147 3.45 -5.16 7.48
N ALA A 148 4.49 -4.70 8.20
CA ALA A 148 5.56 -5.58 8.67
C ALA A 148 5.06 -6.56 9.73
N ASP A 149 4.25 -6.08 10.68
CA ASP A 149 3.66 -6.91 11.74
C ASP A 149 2.67 -7.94 11.16
N ALA A 150 1.89 -7.56 10.14
CA ALA A 150 0.97 -8.46 9.44
C ALA A 150 1.72 -9.63 8.78
N ILE A 151 2.80 -9.35 8.04
CA ILE A 151 3.62 -10.39 7.43
C ILE A 151 4.33 -11.25 8.48
N LYS A 152 4.81 -10.65 9.57
CA LYS A 152 5.40 -11.40 10.68
C LYS A 152 4.40 -12.39 11.28
N LYS A 153 3.12 -12.00 11.42
CA LYS A 153 2.05 -12.87 11.89
C LYS A 153 1.76 -14.03 10.93
N VAL A 154 1.65 -13.75 9.63
CA VAL A 154 1.49 -14.80 8.60
C VAL A 154 2.67 -15.77 8.63
N THR A 155 3.89 -15.25 8.78
CA THR A 155 5.12 -16.05 8.89
C THR A 155 5.10 -16.95 10.13
N GLU A 156 4.72 -16.41 11.30
CA GLU A 156 4.61 -17.16 12.56
C GLU A 156 3.52 -18.25 12.49
N GLU A 157 2.38 -17.96 11.85
CA GLU A 157 1.31 -18.92 11.60
C GLU A 157 1.80 -20.05 10.69
N ALA A 158 2.47 -19.71 9.58
CA ALA A 158 3.08 -20.69 8.68
C ALA A 158 4.04 -21.63 9.43
N TYR A 159 4.89 -21.09 10.31
CA TYR A 159 5.78 -21.88 11.15
C TYR A 159 5.04 -22.80 12.12
N ALA A 160 3.96 -22.34 12.74
CA ALA A 160 3.14 -23.16 13.62
C ALA A 160 2.49 -24.36 12.89
N TYR A 161 2.26 -24.23 11.58
CA TYR A 161 1.70 -25.28 10.73
C TYR A 161 2.74 -26.04 9.89
N GLY A 162 3.99 -26.09 10.37
CA GLY A 162 5.06 -26.90 9.75
C GLY A 162 5.69 -26.25 8.51
N GLY A 163 5.68 -24.92 8.45
CA GLY A 163 6.25 -24.14 7.36
C GLY A 163 5.44 -24.28 6.07
N MET A 164 4.12 -24.44 6.16
CA MET A 164 3.24 -24.62 4.99
C MET A 164 2.10 -23.60 5.05
N GLU A 165 2.07 -22.68 4.09
CA GLU A 165 1.09 -21.60 4.03
C GLU A 165 0.46 -21.46 2.64
N ASP A 166 -0.71 -20.84 2.57
CA ASP A 166 -1.33 -20.46 1.30
C ASP A 166 -0.59 -19.26 0.68
N GLY A 167 -0.34 -19.30 -0.63
CA GLY A 167 0.24 -18.18 -1.39
C GLY A 167 -0.55 -16.88 -1.20
N SER A 168 -1.87 -16.99 -1.08
CA SER A 168 -2.78 -15.86 -0.86
C SER A 168 -2.67 -15.21 0.53
N ALA A 169 -2.02 -15.85 1.50
CA ALA A 169 -2.00 -15.35 2.88
C ALA A 169 -1.27 -14.00 3.01
N TRP A 170 -0.19 -13.80 2.25
CA TRP A 170 0.55 -12.54 2.21
C TRP A 170 -0.26 -11.43 1.54
N SER A 171 -0.84 -11.71 0.37
CA SER A 171 -1.63 -10.73 -0.38
C SER A 171 -2.87 -10.29 0.42
N ASN A 172 -3.58 -11.24 1.04
CA ASN A 172 -4.74 -10.96 1.90
C ASN A 172 -4.37 -10.11 3.12
N ALA A 173 -3.26 -10.43 3.79
CA ALA A 173 -2.79 -9.67 4.94
C ALA A 173 -2.37 -8.24 4.59
N LEU A 174 -1.93 -7.99 3.34
CA LEU A 174 -1.46 -6.69 2.88
C LEU A 174 -2.54 -5.84 2.18
N SER A 175 -3.58 -6.46 1.63
CA SER A 175 -4.65 -5.77 0.88
C SER A 175 -5.35 -4.68 1.71
N VAL A 176 -5.45 -4.88 3.04
CA VAL A 176 -6.05 -3.93 3.97
C VAL A 176 -5.34 -2.56 4.02
N PHE A 177 -4.08 -2.49 3.55
CA PHE A 177 -3.31 -1.25 3.55
C PHE A 177 -3.51 -0.42 2.28
N LEU A 178 -3.96 -1.02 1.16
CA LEU A 178 -4.12 -0.30 -0.12
C LEU A 178 -5.12 0.87 -0.02
N PRO A 179 -6.29 0.74 0.62
CA PRO A 179 -7.20 1.88 0.82
C PRO A 179 -6.57 3.03 1.63
N ARG A 180 -5.79 2.70 2.66
CA ARG A 180 -5.11 3.71 3.50
C ARG A 180 -3.99 4.43 2.76
N ILE A 181 -3.31 3.73 1.85
CA ILE A 181 -2.30 4.33 0.96
C ILE A 181 -2.99 5.25 -0.05
N ARG A 182 -4.14 4.86 -0.60
CA ARG A 182 -4.95 5.76 -1.44
C ARG A 182 -5.38 7.01 -0.68
N GLU A 183 -5.90 6.87 0.54
CA GLU A 183 -6.26 8.02 1.38
C GLU A 183 -5.06 8.94 1.63
N LEU A 184 -3.86 8.39 1.83
CA LEU A 184 -2.63 9.15 1.97
C LEU A 184 -2.26 9.90 0.67
N ALA A 185 -2.41 9.26 -0.49
CA ALA A 185 -2.18 9.88 -1.79
C ALA A 185 -3.11 11.08 -2.02
N ASP A 186 -4.40 10.90 -1.67
CA ASP A 186 -5.46 11.88 -1.88
C ASP A 186 -5.39 13.09 -0.92
N GLN A 187 -4.44 13.12 0.03
CA GLN A 187 -4.20 14.31 0.86
C GLN A 187 -3.56 15.46 0.05
N GLY A 188 -3.02 15.17 -1.13
CA GLY A 188 -2.53 16.15 -2.08
C GLY A 188 -1.10 16.64 -1.83
N ARG A 189 -0.58 17.40 -2.80
CA ARG A 189 0.83 17.82 -2.84
C ARG A 189 1.31 18.70 -1.69
N LEU A 190 0.45 19.54 -1.12
CA LEU A 190 0.85 20.45 -0.03
C LEU A 190 1.37 19.71 1.21
N VAL A 191 0.93 18.46 1.40
CA VAL A 191 1.37 17.60 2.50
C VAL A 191 2.22 16.43 2.04
N TYR A 192 2.73 16.48 0.80
CA TYR A 192 3.49 15.40 0.16
C TYR A 192 2.73 14.06 0.06
N GLY A 193 1.39 14.10 0.02
CA GLY A 193 0.55 12.90 0.03
C GLY A 193 0.94 11.86 -1.03
N PRO A 194 0.99 12.23 -2.32
CA PRO A 194 1.38 11.32 -3.40
C PRO A 194 2.78 10.70 -3.22
N ASP A 195 3.77 11.49 -2.78
CA ASP A 195 5.15 11.01 -2.56
C ASP A 195 5.22 10.02 -1.39
N LEU A 196 4.58 10.36 -0.26
CA LEU A 196 4.53 9.50 0.91
C LEU A 196 3.76 8.19 0.62
N ALA A 197 2.69 8.27 -0.16
CA ALA A 197 1.93 7.12 -0.61
C ALA A 197 2.74 6.21 -1.54
N TRP A 198 3.51 6.78 -2.46
CA TRP A 198 4.41 6.02 -3.34
C TRP A 198 5.43 5.21 -2.53
N GLU A 199 6.10 5.85 -1.57
CA GLU A 199 7.03 5.17 -0.67
C GLU A 199 6.36 4.04 0.11
N ALA A 200 5.18 4.29 0.69
CA ALA A 200 4.42 3.28 1.43
C ALA A 200 4.03 2.10 0.54
N LEU A 201 3.56 2.37 -0.68
CA LEU A 201 3.14 1.36 -1.64
C LEU A 201 4.28 0.46 -2.06
N LEU A 202 5.44 1.03 -2.41
CA LEU A 202 6.64 0.24 -2.75
C LEU A 202 7.04 -0.68 -1.61
N ARG A 203 6.96 -0.20 -0.36
CA ARG A 203 7.31 -0.98 0.83
C ARG A 203 6.31 -2.11 1.09
N VAL A 204 5.03 -1.87 0.90
CA VAL A 204 3.97 -2.88 1.03
C VAL A 204 4.07 -3.91 -0.09
N ALA A 205 4.19 -3.47 -1.35
CA ALA A 205 4.34 -4.34 -2.51
C ALA A 205 5.56 -5.27 -2.37
N LYS A 206 6.71 -4.72 -1.93
CA LYS A 206 7.93 -5.51 -1.70
C LYS A 206 7.76 -6.64 -0.69
N LYS A 207 6.85 -6.49 0.28
CA LYS A 207 6.57 -7.52 1.29
C LYS A 207 5.70 -8.67 0.78
N CYS A 208 4.99 -8.46 -0.32
CA CYS A 208 4.24 -9.50 -1.02
C CYS A 208 5.12 -10.27 -2.02
N ILE A 209 6.34 -9.81 -2.28
CA ILE A 209 7.33 -10.54 -3.06
C ILE A 209 7.92 -11.62 -2.16
N LEU A 210 7.56 -12.87 -2.46
CA LEU A 210 7.92 -14.03 -1.65
C LEU A 210 9.46 -14.23 -1.66
N PRO A 211 10.10 -14.42 -0.50
CA PRO A 211 11.52 -14.72 -0.46
C PRO A 211 11.79 -16.11 -1.05
N LYS A 212 12.94 -16.25 -1.73
CA LYS A 212 13.60 -17.50 -2.16
C LYS A 212 12.99 -18.77 -1.56
N GLN A 213 12.44 -19.62 -2.42
CA GLN A 213 12.31 -21.05 -2.10
C GLN A 213 13.70 -21.54 -1.67
N GLY A 214 13.85 -21.81 -0.37
CA GLY A 214 15.15 -21.86 0.30
C GLY A 214 15.07 -21.38 1.75
N GLY A 215 14.04 -20.62 2.11
CA GLY A 215 13.59 -20.44 3.50
C GLY A 215 12.77 -21.64 4.03
N GLU A 216 12.55 -21.68 5.35
CA GLU A 216 11.81 -22.76 6.02
C GLU A 216 10.30 -22.82 5.68
N ILE A 217 9.75 -21.79 5.01
CA ILE A 217 8.34 -21.72 4.60
C ILE A 217 8.18 -22.13 3.14
N ARG A 218 7.26 -23.08 2.91
CA ARG A 218 6.83 -23.62 1.62
C ARG A 218 5.39 -23.19 1.36
N LEU A 219 5.08 -22.86 0.11
CA LEU A 219 3.73 -22.50 -0.31
C LEU A 219 2.96 -23.74 -0.76
N ARG A 220 1.68 -23.84 -0.39
CA ARG A 220 0.78 -24.92 -0.83
C ARG A 220 0.21 -24.71 -2.23
N THR A 221 0.13 -23.46 -2.67
CA THR A 221 -0.53 -23.00 -3.90
C THR A 221 0.42 -22.11 -4.71
N GLY A 222 0.09 -21.93 -5.99
CA GLY A 222 0.89 -21.13 -6.91
C GLY A 222 0.67 -19.62 -6.74
N GLU A 223 1.51 -18.81 -7.38
CA GLU A 223 1.46 -17.34 -7.31
C GLU A 223 0.25 -16.71 -8.02
N GLU A 224 -0.56 -17.48 -8.76
CA GLU A 224 -1.80 -17.00 -9.39
C GLU A 224 -2.77 -16.38 -8.36
N ASP A 225 -2.67 -16.78 -7.09
CA ASP A 225 -3.48 -16.26 -5.99
C ASP A 225 -3.06 -14.85 -5.50
N CYS A 226 -1.98 -14.29 -6.04
CA CYS A 226 -1.50 -12.93 -5.75
C CYS A 226 -1.79 -11.92 -6.88
N ASP A 227 -2.26 -12.37 -8.05
CA ASP A 227 -2.42 -11.53 -9.23
C ASP A 227 -3.38 -10.35 -9.01
N ASP A 228 -4.48 -10.57 -8.29
CA ASP A 228 -5.45 -9.52 -7.97
C ASP A 228 -4.83 -8.42 -7.10
N PHE A 229 -4.03 -8.79 -6.09
CA PHE A 229 -3.31 -7.82 -5.26
C PHE A 229 -2.31 -7.02 -6.07
N HIS A 230 -1.51 -7.66 -6.92
CA HIS A 230 -0.53 -6.95 -7.76
C HIS A 230 -1.18 -6.07 -8.82
N LYS A 231 -2.38 -6.45 -9.30
CA LYS A 231 -3.20 -5.59 -10.16
C LYS A 231 -3.70 -4.36 -9.41
N GLU A 232 -4.17 -4.50 -8.17
CA GLU A 232 -4.58 -3.38 -7.33
C GLU A 232 -3.39 -2.45 -7.01
N VAL A 233 -2.21 -3.03 -6.78
CA VAL A 233 -0.97 -2.27 -6.61
C VAL A 233 -0.64 -1.47 -7.87
N ASP A 234 -0.71 -2.07 -9.07
CA ASP A 234 -0.47 -1.36 -10.34
C ASP A 234 -1.51 -0.24 -10.56
N GLU A 235 -2.77 -0.47 -10.21
CA GLU A 235 -3.83 0.54 -10.31
C GLU A 235 -3.60 1.71 -9.33
N LEU A 236 -3.11 1.42 -8.13
CA LEU A 236 -2.80 2.46 -7.14
C LEU A 236 -1.51 3.23 -7.49
N MET A 237 -0.50 2.54 -8.03
CA MET A 237 0.70 3.20 -8.59
C MET A 237 0.30 4.18 -9.70
N LEU A 238 -0.51 3.74 -10.65
CA LEU A 238 -1.01 4.60 -11.73
C LEU A 238 -1.84 5.77 -11.20
N HIS A 239 -2.68 5.55 -10.20
CA HIS A 239 -3.44 6.62 -9.52
C HIS A 239 -2.50 7.71 -8.96
N ILE A 240 -1.44 7.31 -8.27
CA ILE A 240 -0.44 8.24 -7.74
C ILE A 240 0.25 9.01 -8.88
N CYS A 241 0.58 8.33 -9.99
CA CYS A 241 1.15 8.99 -11.16
C CYS A 241 0.19 10.05 -11.76
N HIS A 242 -1.10 9.75 -11.87
CA HIS A 242 -2.07 10.74 -12.34
C HIS A 242 -2.22 11.93 -11.38
N LEU A 243 -2.18 11.71 -10.06
CA LEU A 243 -2.16 12.83 -9.11
C LEU A 243 -0.94 13.74 -9.32
N GLN A 244 0.23 13.16 -9.58
CA GLN A 244 1.45 13.93 -9.87
C GLN A 244 1.34 14.69 -11.20
N GLU A 245 0.70 14.10 -12.21
CA GLU A 245 0.41 14.74 -13.50
C GLU A 245 -0.54 15.94 -13.33
N ASP A 246 -1.66 15.73 -12.64
CA ASP A 246 -2.68 16.74 -12.34
C ASP A 246 -2.08 17.92 -11.54
N ASP A 247 -1.13 17.64 -10.65
CA ASP A 247 -0.38 18.63 -9.86
C ASP A 247 0.77 19.29 -10.65
N GLY A 248 0.95 18.95 -11.93
CA GLY A 248 1.99 19.49 -12.82
C GLY A 248 3.41 19.08 -12.44
N ASN A 249 3.58 18.02 -11.66
CA ASN A 249 4.88 17.51 -11.20
C ASN A 249 5.52 16.59 -12.25
N THR A 250 5.69 17.09 -13.47
CA THR A 250 6.24 16.34 -14.60
C THR A 250 7.69 15.89 -14.36
N ALA A 251 8.45 16.65 -13.58
CA ALA A 251 9.82 16.28 -13.20
C ALA A 251 9.84 14.95 -12.43
N TRP A 252 8.93 14.76 -11.46
CA TRP A 252 8.80 13.52 -10.70
C TRP A 252 8.43 12.34 -11.60
N LEU A 253 7.52 12.54 -12.56
CA LEU A 253 7.11 11.52 -13.52
C LEU A 253 8.23 11.11 -14.48
N GLN A 254 9.11 12.04 -14.81
CA GLN A 254 10.28 11.84 -15.67
C GLN A 254 11.53 11.38 -14.91
N GLU A 255 11.45 11.24 -13.59
CA GLU A 255 12.56 10.69 -12.82
C GLU A 255 12.79 9.24 -13.22
N PHE A 256 13.96 8.96 -13.78
CA PHE A 256 14.43 7.62 -14.07
C PHE A 256 14.35 6.69 -12.83
N ALA A 257 14.42 7.27 -11.62
CA ALA A 257 14.23 6.57 -10.37
C ALA A 257 12.87 5.85 -10.28
N ARG A 258 11.76 6.43 -10.75
CA ARG A 258 10.42 5.81 -10.60
C ARG A 258 10.32 4.50 -11.38
N LYS A 259 10.86 4.47 -12.60
CA LYS A 259 10.93 3.25 -13.41
C LYS A 259 11.83 2.21 -12.78
N ASN A 260 13.00 2.62 -12.28
CA ASN A 260 13.91 1.71 -11.60
C ASN A 260 13.30 1.11 -10.33
N GLU A 261 12.56 1.89 -9.53
CA GLU A 261 11.87 1.38 -8.34
C GLU A 261 10.85 0.30 -8.71
N ILE A 262 10.10 0.48 -9.80
CA ILE A 262 9.20 -0.55 -10.31
C ILE A 262 10.01 -1.75 -10.80
N TRP A 263 11.06 -1.57 -11.62
CA TRP A 263 11.89 -2.67 -12.11
C TRP A 263 12.60 -3.44 -11.00
N ASP A 264 13.00 -2.77 -9.92
CA ASP A 264 13.58 -3.38 -8.73
C ASP A 264 12.55 -4.29 -8.05
N LEU A 265 11.28 -3.86 -7.96
CA LEU A 265 10.19 -4.74 -7.50
C LEU A 265 10.02 -5.95 -8.42
N GLN A 266 10.01 -5.76 -9.73
CA GLN A 266 9.82 -6.86 -10.69
C GLN A 266 10.98 -7.87 -10.68
N SER A 267 12.20 -7.38 -10.49
CA SER A 267 13.42 -8.18 -10.49
C SER A 267 13.66 -8.89 -9.16
N SER A 268 13.01 -8.41 -8.09
CA SER A 268 13.05 -9.06 -6.77
C SER A 268 12.22 -10.34 -6.72
N ALA A 269 11.29 -10.55 -7.66
CA ALA A 269 10.53 -11.79 -7.79
C ALA A 269 11.40 -12.87 -8.46
N GLU A 270 11.71 -13.94 -7.74
CA GLU A 270 12.42 -15.09 -8.31
C GLU A 270 11.43 -16.11 -8.88
N PRO A 271 11.73 -16.74 -10.03
CA PRO A 271 10.92 -17.84 -10.53
C PRO A 271 10.98 -19.02 -9.57
N PRO A 272 9.88 -19.78 -9.37
CA PRO A 272 9.88 -20.97 -8.54
C PRO A 272 10.94 -21.98 -9.00
N LEU A 273 11.70 -22.57 -8.06
CA LEU A 273 12.81 -23.48 -8.36
C LEU A 273 12.39 -24.78 -9.08
N GLU A 274 11.11 -25.15 -8.98
CA GLU A 274 10.60 -26.44 -9.46
C GLU A 274 9.51 -26.33 -10.54
N PHE A 275 9.07 -25.13 -10.91
CA PHE A 275 7.96 -24.94 -11.84
C PHE A 275 8.47 -24.51 -13.23
N GLN A 276 8.28 -25.35 -14.25
CA GLN A 276 8.32 -24.95 -15.67
C GLN A 276 7.07 -24.14 -16.07
N GLY A 277 6.56 -23.32 -15.14
CA GLY A 277 5.43 -22.41 -15.38
C GLY A 277 5.91 -21.09 -15.96
N PRO A 278 4.98 -20.23 -16.43
CA PRO A 278 5.32 -18.88 -16.83
C PRO A 278 6.04 -18.17 -15.67
N ASP A 279 7.13 -17.49 -16.01
CA ASP A 279 7.96 -16.63 -15.16
C ASP A 279 7.01 -15.73 -14.33
N CYS A 280 6.78 -16.05 -13.05
CA CYS A 280 5.84 -15.38 -12.16
C CYS A 280 6.39 -14.02 -11.72
N ARG A 281 6.60 -13.15 -12.70
CA ARG A 281 7.07 -11.79 -12.49
C ARG A 281 5.89 -10.86 -12.60
N TYR A 282 5.53 -10.24 -11.48
CA TYR A 282 4.62 -9.10 -11.48
C TYR A 282 5.16 -8.03 -12.43
N ARG A 283 4.32 -7.52 -13.34
CA ARG A 283 4.79 -6.67 -14.46
C ARG A 283 4.38 -5.20 -14.36
N TYR A 284 3.54 -4.80 -13.40
CA TYR A 284 3.05 -3.43 -13.17
C TYR A 284 2.90 -2.62 -14.48
N GLN A 285 2.27 -3.23 -15.50
CA GLN A 285 2.41 -2.78 -16.89
C GLN A 285 1.67 -1.48 -17.14
N LYS A 286 0.57 -1.23 -16.41
CA LYS A 286 -0.22 -0.01 -16.61
C LYS A 286 0.61 1.21 -16.22
N THR A 287 1.24 1.15 -15.05
CA THR A 287 2.10 2.22 -14.55
C THR A 287 3.34 2.40 -15.43
N LEU A 288 4.01 1.32 -15.83
CA LEU A 288 5.19 1.43 -16.71
C LEU A 288 4.86 2.07 -18.06
N ARG A 289 3.77 1.67 -18.71
CA ARG A 289 3.34 2.27 -19.98
C ARG A 289 3.05 3.76 -19.84
N PHE A 290 2.44 4.15 -18.72
CA PHE A 290 2.20 5.57 -18.42
C PHE A 290 3.53 6.33 -18.29
N LEU A 291 4.48 5.84 -17.50
CA LEU A 291 5.78 6.49 -17.34
C LEU A 291 6.63 6.48 -18.64
N GLU A 292 6.47 5.49 -19.51
CA GLU A 292 7.10 5.45 -20.85
C GLU A 292 6.64 6.60 -21.75
N TYR A 293 5.36 6.94 -21.71
CA TYR A 293 4.82 8.08 -22.47
C TYR A 293 5.53 9.39 -22.12
N PHE A 294 5.77 9.67 -20.84
CA PHE A 294 6.41 10.91 -20.36
C PHE A 294 7.90 11.04 -20.75
N ASP A 295 8.61 9.92 -20.88
CA ASP A 295 9.99 9.92 -21.38
C ASP A 295 10.04 10.26 -22.88
N THR A 296 9.01 9.85 -23.63
CA THR A 296 8.95 10.01 -25.08
C THR A 296 8.62 11.45 -25.47
N GLU A 297 7.74 12.12 -24.72
CA GLU A 297 7.43 13.54 -24.94
C GLU A 297 8.65 14.46 -24.72
N LYS A 298 9.52 14.14 -23.77
CA LYS A 298 10.78 14.88 -23.53
C LYS A 298 11.68 14.90 -24.78
N MET A 299 11.78 13.78 -25.49
CA MET A 299 12.58 13.70 -26.71
C MET A 299 12.01 14.50 -27.89
N ILE A 300 10.73 14.88 -27.86
CA ILE A 300 10.09 15.66 -28.91
C ILE A 300 10.24 17.16 -28.66
N VAL A 301 10.31 17.59 -27.39
CA VAL A 301 10.44 19.01 -27.02
C VAL A 301 11.90 19.49 -27.06
N ASP A 302 12.87 18.59 -26.85
CA ASP A 302 14.30 18.90 -26.85
C ASP A 302 14.99 18.77 -28.23
N ASN A 303 14.23 18.48 -29.32
CA ASN A 303 14.69 18.42 -30.71
C ASN A 303 14.09 19.53 -31.58
#